data_AF-A0A135UHA4-F1
#
_entry.id   AF-A0A135UHA4-F1
#
_cell.length_a   1.000
_cell.length_b   1.000
_cell.length_c   1.000
_cell.angle_alpha   90.00
_cell.angle_beta   90.00
_cell.angle_gamma   90.00
#
_symmetry.space_group_name_H-M   'P 1'
#
loop_
_entity.id
_entity.type
_entity.pdbx_description
1 polymer ?
#
loop_
_entity_poly.entity_id
_entity_poly.type
_entity_poly.pdbx_seq_one_letter_code
_entity_poly.pdbx_strand_id
1 'polypeptide(L)'
;MQGLSDSVSKTLNDTGSQGDVGVEEAEDSSLQLSTYNHEQAYGGSAFPGPSMQLEPFDTSLLNFDTPLAHQSKSGQTEDAFLTSELINVAGTSPFYAQIPNIWSFEYQTGIEPYLTAMAATQESSMALRKDMPVSNSPFSDHIKLLQHLLKSKLAANGFIPDSQPSTQNIYQPVLMVLSMFNSMTRPDVMAWYAKTRFFHIIELTAWQLYPSPATFQKLHQRYRPTDTQLKHAHPRVIDWIPFPSIRDRLIELHAANPLIDQIFCDAVTGYVVEAVMSELISDAPQIMVYVRVTDLIAAMSSGAGNDSEDPPASLPAPNITTLFSSPSHARAAFKQLNMDKGASYYKIDPAFYAKYPELYDQSNDLTANGVPLKPRSQKVLTYPKPLDDSMVETYRSFIDFSMDATSTISSTTAP
;
A
#
# COMPACT_ATOMS: atom_id res chain seq x y z
N MET A 1 3.47 34.97 -21.06
CA MET A 1 3.00 33.80 -21.82
C MET A 1 2.51 32.77 -20.83
N GLN A 2 1.22 32.47 -20.86
CA GLN A 2 0.56 31.40 -20.11
C GLN A 2 1.22 30.05 -20.40
N GLY A 3 1.53 29.27 -19.35
CA GLY A 3 2.18 27.97 -19.52
C GLY A 3 1.94 27.03 -18.34
N LEU A 4 1.20 25.95 -18.63
CA LEU A 4 1.29 24.59 -18.08
C LEU A 4 0.93 24.34 -16.59
N SER A 5 0.96 25.32 -15.68
CA SER A 5 0.58 25.08 -14.27
C SER A 5 -0.93 24.98 -14.04
N ASP A 6 -1.74 25.59 -14.91
CA ASP A 6 -3.20 25.66 -14.73
C ASP A 6 -3.92 24.37 -15.12
N SER A 7 -3.23 23.45 -15.82
CA SER A 7 -3.88 22.24 -16.35
C SER A 7 -4.06 21.11 -15.33
N VAL A 8 -3.36 21.15 -14.19
CA VAL A 8 -3.46 20.11 -13.13
C VAL A 8 -4.44 20.54 -12.02
N SER A 9 -4.53 21.84 -11.74
CA SER A 9 -5.46 22.37 -10.73
C SER A 9 -6.90 22.51 -11.23
N LYS A 10 -7.11 22.71 -12.55
CA LYS A 10 -8.45 22.89 -13.11
C LYS A 10 -9.26 21.59 -13.20
N THR A 11 -8.60 20.43 -13.30
CA THR A 11 -9.25 19.11 -13.21
C THR A 11 -9.76 18.73 -11.81
N LEU A 12 -9.46 19.55 -10.78
CA LEU A 12 -9.87 19.29 -9.39
C LEU A 12 -11.00 20.20 -8.89
N ASN A 13 -11.32 21.29 -9.59
CA ASN A 13 -12.23 22.32 -9.07
C ASN A 13 -13.59 22.44 -9.78
N ASP A 14 -13.81 21.82 -10.95
CA ASP A 14 -15.06 21.97 -11.73
C ASP A 14 -16.21 21.02 -11.30
N THR A 15 -16.26 20.55 -10.04
CA THR A 15 -17.41 19.79 -9.53
C THR A 15 -18.13 20.42 -8.34
N GLY A 16 -17.89 21.70 -8.07
CA GLY A 16 -18.60 22.41 -7.00
C GLY A 16 -18.85 23.85 -7.38
N SER A 17 -19.94 24.11 -8.09
CA SER A 17 -20.45 25.48 -8.21
C SER A 17 -21.87 25.57 -7.66
N GLN A 18 -21.95 26.43 -6.64
CA GLN A 18 -23.02 27.38 -6.36
C GLN A 18 -24.34 26.87 -5.77
N GLY A 19 -24.46 27.13 -4.46
CA GLY A 19 -25.71 27.36 -3.75
C GLY A 19 -25.41 28.24 -2.54
N ASP A 20 -25.45 29.55 -2.73
CA ASP A 20 -25.26 30.61 -1.74
C ASP A 20 -26.59 30.92 -1.05
N VAL A 21 -26.67 30.79 0.29
CA VAL A 21 -27.50 31.60 1.20
C VAL A 21 -26.85 31.53 2.59
N GLY A 22 -26.56 32.69 3.19
CA GLY A 22 -25.81 32.83 4.44
C GLY A 22 -26.64 32.98 5.73
N VAL A 23 -25.87 33.29 6.79
CA VAL A 23 -26.21 33.78 8.16
C VAL A 23 -26.93 32.73 9.05
N GLU A 24 -26.61 32.44 10.32
CA GLU A 24 -26.07 33.21 11.47
C GLU A 24 -25.27 32.32 12.46
N GLU A 25 -24.40 32.98 13.23
CA GLU A 25 -23.68 32.46 14.40
C GLU A 25 -24.63 32.09 15.57
N ALA A 26 -24.32 31.01 16.27
CA ALA A 26 -24.68 30.84 17.68
C ALA A 26 -23.67 29.92 18.38
N GLU A 27 -23.07 30.47 19.43
CA GLU A 27 -22.19 29.80 20.38
C GLU A 27 -22.93 28.79 21.28
N ASP A 28 -22.12 27.90 21.83
CA ASP A 28 -22.26 27.28 23.16
C ASP A 28 -23.20 26.09 23.34
N SER A 29 -22.62 24.91 23.61
CA SER A 29 -22.69 24.29 24.94
C SER A 29 -22.20 22.84 24.92
N SER A 30 -21.22 22.61 25.80
CA SER A 30 -20.84 21.37 26.46
C SER A 30 -21.99 20.39 26.75
N LEU A 31 -21.66 19.09 26.84
CA LEU A 31 -22.11 18.07 27.83
C LEU A 31 -21.60 16.70 27.33
N GLN A 32 -20.58 16.12 27.94
CA GLN A 32 -20.57 15.26 29.14
C GLN A 32 -20.32 13.80 28.79
N LEU A 33 -19.13 13.38 29.23
CA LEU A 33 -18.61 12.02 29.30
C LEU A 33 -19.43 11.22 30.32
N SER A 34 -20.09 10.14 29.91
CA SER A 34 -20.69 9.16 30.84
C SER A 34 -19.92 7.84 30.78
N THR A 35 -19.05 7.67 31.77
CA THR A 35 -18.48 6.40 32.22
C THR A 35 -19.59 5.51 32.75
N TYR A 36 -19.71 4.28 32.23
CA TYR A 36 -20.39 3.17 32.90
C TYR A 36 -19.44 1.98 32.97
N ASN A 37 -18.95 1.72 34.19
CA ASN A 37 -18.34 0.46 34.60
C ASN A 37 -19.46 -0.49 35.03
N HIS A 38 -19.45 -1.72 34.51
CA HIS A 38 -20.08 -2.83 35.22
C HIS A 38 -19.26 -4.11 35.01
N GLU A 39 -18.43 -4.43 36.00
CA GLU A 39 -17.95 -5.78 36.25
C GLU A 39 -19.08 -6.60 36.89
N GLN A 40 -19.37 -7.78 36.34
CA GLN A 40 -19.88 -8.90 37.12
C GLN A 40 -19.53 -10.23 36.43
N ALA A 41 -18.71 -11.02 37.13
CA ALA A 41 -18.38 -12.40 36.83
C ALA A 41 -19.39 -13.35 37.49
N TYR A 42 -19.76 -14.44 36.81
CA TYR A 42 -20.09 -15.79 37.30
C TYR A 42 -20.31 -16.64 36.03
N GLY A 43 -19.65 -17.78 35.81
CA GLY A 43 -19.86 -19.05 36.53
C GLY A 43 -20.48 -20.04 35.54
N GLY A 44 -19.77 -21.12 35.21
CA GLY A 44 -20.07 -21.99 34.07
C GLY A 44 -21.28 -22.92 34.20
N SER A 45 -21.70 -23.47 33.06
CA SER A 45 -22.34 -24.79 32.98
C SER A 45 -22.11 -25.38 31.58
N ALA A 46 -21.68 -26.63 31.53
CA ALA A 46 -21.58 -27.48 30.35
C ALA A 46 -22.90 -28.21 30.11
N PHE A 47 -23.27 -28.52 28.86
CA PHE A 47 -24.08 -29.68 28.42
C PHE A 47 -24.34 -29.64 26.87
N PRO A 48 -24.79 -30.72 26.18
CA PRO A 48 -23.92 -31.56 25.34
C PRO A 48 -24.38 -31.81 23.87
N GLY A 49 -23.46 -32.34 23.04
CA GLY A 49 -23.72 -33.28 21.93
C GLY A 49 -23.57 -32.74 20.48
N PRO A 50 -23.52 -33.61 19.44
CA PRO A 50 -22.86 -34.91 19.32
C PRO A 50 -21.65 -34.87 18.36
N SER A 51 -20.73 -35.81 18.56
CA SER A 51 -19.55 -36.08 17.71
C SER A 51 -19.96 -36.66 16.34
N MET A 52 -19.53 -36.04 15.24
CA MET A 52 -19.47 -36.68 13.92
C MET A 52 -18.02 -36.95 13.57
N GLN A 53 -17.66 -38.23 13.53
CA GLN A 53 -16.41 -38.73 12.96
C GLN A 53 -16.49 -38.64 11.43
N LEU A 54 -15.55 -37.94 10.81
CA LEU A 54 -15.34 -37.97 9.35
C LEU A 54 -14.23 -38.99 9.07
N GLU A 55 -14.58 -40.04 8.34
CA GLU A 55 -13.67 -41.02 7.74
C GLU A 55 -12.69 -40.33 6.76
N PRO A 56 -11.41 -40.74 6.70
CA PRO A 56 -10.41 -40.11 5.85
C PRO A 56 -10.57 -40.52 4.38
N PHE A 57 -10.48 -39.52 3.49
CA PHE A 57 -10.55 -39.67 2.03
C PHE A 57 -9.24 -40.29 1.49
N ASP A 58 -9.37 -41.29 0.61
CA ASP A 58 -8.27 -42.04 0.00
C ASP A 58 -7.56 -41.23 -1.11
N THR A 59 -6.25 -41.04 -0.98
CA THR A 59 -5.39 -40.23 -1.88
C THR A 59 -4.71 -41.05 -2.98
N SER A 60 -5.08 -42.32 -3.18
CA SER A 60 -4.49 -43.19 -4.19
C SER A 60 -4.84 -42.87 -5.66
N LEU A 61 -5.58 -41.79 -5.94
CA LEU A 61 -5.98 -41.38 -7.30
C LEU A 61 -5.10 -40.29 -7.95
N LEU A 62 -4.01 -39.87 -7.32
CA LEU A 62 -3.04 -38.94 -7.92
C LEU A 62 -1.73 -39.66 -8.26
N ASN A 63 -1.79 -40.51 -9.29
CA ASN A 63 -0.60 -41.12 -9.89
C ASN A 63 0.16 -40.06 -10.70
N PHE A 64 1.35 -39.70 -10.22
CA PHE A 64 2.36 -38.94 -10.95
C PHE A 64 3.38 -39.91 -11.54
N ASP A 65 3.61 -39.81 -12.85
CA ASP A 65 4.83 -40.22 -13.57
C ASP A 65 4.76 -39.55 -14.97
N THR A 66 5.78 -39.01 -15.62
CA THR A 66 7.24 -39.31 -15.60
C THR A 66 8.05 -38.07 -16.10
N PRO A 67 9.39 -38.06 -15.97
CA PRO A 67 10.26 -36.88 -16.09
C PRO A 67 10.85 -36.68 -17.50
N LEU A 68 11.07 -35.41 -17.89
CA LEU A 68 11.84 -35.07 -19.09
C LEU A 68 13.33 -34.84 -18.78
N ALA A 69 14.11 -35.77 -19.33
CA ALA A 69 15.54 -35.89 -19.51
C ALA A 69 16.44 -34.63 -19.37
N HIS A 70 17.48 -34.79 -18.54
CA HIS A 70 18.75 -34.09 -18.64
C HIS A 70 19.47 -34.45 -19.95
N GLN A 71 19.93 -33.43 -20.70
CA GLN A 71 21.07 -33.58 -21.61
C GLN A 71 22.28 -32.83 -21.05
N SER A 72 23.30 -33.59 -20.68
CA SER A 72 24.64 -33.12 -20.36
C SER A 72 25.39 -32.75 -21.64
N LYS A 73 26.02 -31.58 -21.68
CA LYS A 73 27.22 -31.36 -22.49
C LYS A 73 28.31 -30.74 -21.63
N SER A 74 29.32 -31.55 -21.36
CA SER A 74 30.64 -31.19 -20.87
C SER A 74 31.41 -30.40 -21.93
N GLY A 75 32.05 -29.31 -21.51
CA GLY A 75 33.05 -28.59 -22.29
C GLY A 75 33.73 -27.54 -21.42
N GLN A 76 34.98 -27.82 -21.05
CA GLN A 76 35.82 -27.00 -20.17
C GLN A 76 36.14 -25.63 -20.76
N THR A 77 36.03 -24.59 -19.94
CA THR A 77 37.07 -23.54 -19.85
C THR A 77 37.00 -22.90 -18.46
N GLU A 78 38.01 -23.21 -17.66
CA GLU A 78 38.34 -22.56 -16.40
C GLU A 78 38.76 -21.12 -16.71
N ASP A 79 37.90 -20.13 -16.42
CA ASP A 79 38.23 -18.70 -16.13
C ASP A 79 37.00 -17.77 -16.02
N ALA A 80 35.78 -18.31 -15.81
CA ALA A 80 34.54 -17.52 -15.73
C ALA A 80 34.01 -17.26 -14.30
N PHE A 81 34.85 -17.38 -13.26
CA PHE A 81 34.40 -17.42 -11.86
C PHE A 81 34.05 -16.07 -11.19
N LEU A 82 34.02 -14.94 -11.90
CA LEU A 82 33.76 -13.63 -11.26
C LEU A 82 32.69 -12.73 -11.91
N THR A 83 31.91 -13.24 -12.86
CA THR A 83 30.76 -12.49 -13.40
C THR A 83 29.56 -13.40 -13.55
N SER A 84 28.83 -13.59 -12.46
CA SER A 84 27.48 -14.16 -12.50
C SER A 84 26.52 -13.19 -11.83
N GLU A 85 26.15 -12.14 -12.58
CA GLU A 85 24.81 -11.59 -12.45
C GLU A 85 23.83 -12.68 -12.89
N LEU A 86 23.43 -13.53 -11.95
CA LEU A 86 22.23 -14.35 -12.10
C LEU A 86 21.03 -13.40 -11.97
N ILE A 87 20.68 -12.78 -13.09
CA ILE A 87 19.41 -12.07 -13.26
C ILE A 87 18.31 -13.12 -13.14
N ASN A 88 17.68 -13.19 -11.98
CA ASN A 88 16.51 -14.03 -11.78
C ASN A 88 15.34 -13.42 -12.56
N VAL A 89 14.84 -14.13 -13.59
CA VAL A 89 13.71 -13.74 -14.46
C VAL A 89 12.40 -13.52 -13.67
N ALA A 90 12.38 -13.86 -12.38
CA ALA A 90 11.22 -13.77 -11.49
C ALA A 90 11.10 -12.47 -10.66
N GLY A 91 11.99 -11.48 -10.85
CA GLY A 91 11.89 -10.20 -10.12
C GLY A 91 12.17 -10.29 -8.60
N THR A 92 12.72 -11.42 -8.14
CA THR A 92 13.21 -11.57 -6.76
C THR A 92 14.54 -10.85 -6.59
N SER A 93 14.72 -10.17 -5.45
CA SER A 93 15.98 -9.55 -5.04
C SER A 93 17.18 -10.49 -5.26
N PRO A 94 18.31 -10.02 -5.82
CA PRO A 94 19.50 -10.85 -6.10
C PRO A 94 20.13 -11.46 -4.83
N PHE A 95 19.70 -11.04 -3.64
CA PHE A 95 20.15 -11.55 -2.36
C PHE A 95 19.54 -12.90 -1.97
N TYR A 96 18.57 -13.39 -2.74
CA TYR A 96 17.94 -14.68 -2.52
C TYR A 96 17.93 -15.50 -3.80
N ALA A 97 19.09 -16.06 -4.17
CA ALA A 97 19.07 -17.38 -4.77
C ALA A 97 18.53 -18.34 -3.69
N GLN A 98 17.21 -18.35 -3.48
CA GLN A 98 16.57 -19.28 -2.56
C GLN A 98 16.98 -20.67 -3.01
N ILE A 99 17.71 -21.40 -2.17
CA ILE A 99 17.77 -22.84 -2.35
C ILE A 99 16.45 -23.35 -1.77
N PRO A 100 15.50 -23.82 -2.61
CA PRO A 100 14.18 -24.22 -2.12
C PRO A 100 14.34 -25.31 -1.05
N ASN A 101 13.51 -25.26 -0.01
CA ASN A 101 13.43 -26.27 1.06
C ASN A 101 14.64 -26.40 2.00
N ILE A 102 15.60 -25.47 2.00
CA ILE A 102 16.72 -25.50 2.97
C ILE A 102 16.48 -24.60 4.19
N TRP A 103 15.72 -23.53 4.03
CA TRP A 103 15.60 -22.47 5.04
C TRP A 103 14.28 -22.68 5.77
N SER A 104 14.31 -22.88 7.10
CA SER A 104 13.11 -23.07 7.90
C SER A 104 12.25 -21.79 7.90
N PHE A 105 10.94 -21.93 8.17
CA PHE A 105 10.04 -20.78 8.37
C PHE A 105 10.68 -19.77 9.32
N GLU A 106 11.12 -20.22 10.50
CA GLU A 106 11.82 -19.40 11.51
C GLU A 106 13.05 -18.64 11.00
N TYR A 107 13.78 -19.20 10.03
CA TYR A 107 14.95 -18.54 9.42
C TYR A 107 14.54 -17.44 8.42
N GLN A 108 13.31 -17.50 7.90
CA GLN A 108 12.76 -16.56 6.92
C GLN A 108 11.72 -15.60 7.52
N THR A 109 11.42 -15.73 8.81
CA THR A 109 10.32 -15.03 9.48
C THR A 109 10.81 -14.32 10.73
N GLY A 110 10.52 -13.02 10.80
CA GLY A 110 10.71 -12.20 11.99
C GLY A 110 11.92 -11.28 12.01
N ILE A 111 12.11 -10.65 13.16
CA ILE A 111 12.96 -9.45 13.34
C ILE A 111 14.46 -9.81 13.30
N GLU A 112 14.90 -10.80 14.07
CA GLU A 112 16.33 -11.15 14.19
C GLU A 112 16.96 -11.61 12.87
N PRO A 113 16.31 -12.49 12.05
CA PRO A 113 16.83 -12.82 10.74
C PRO A 113 16.94 -11.61 9.82
N TYR A 114 15.99 -10.67 9.89
CA TYR A 114 16.03 -9.44 9.10
C TYR A 114 17.20 -8.55 9.50
N LEU A 115 17.42 -8.34 10.82
CA LEU A 115 18.54 -7.56 11.33
C LEU A 115 19.89 -8.17 10.92
N THR A 116 20.01 -9.49 11.05
CA THR A 116 21.22 -10.23 10.66
C THR A 116 21.51 -10.09 9.17
N ALA A 117 20.49 -10.26 8.32
CA ALA A 117 20.62 -10.09 6.88
C ALA A 117 21.00 -8.65 6.50
N MET A 118 20.37 -7.65 7.13
CA MET A 118 20.67 -6.24 6.87
C MET A 118 22.11 -5.88 7.27
N ALA A 119 22.61 -6.39 8.41
CA ALA A 119 23.99 -6.18 8.84
C ALA A 119 24.99 -6.79 7.83
N ALA A 120 24.77 -8.04 7.42
CA ALA A 120 25.61 -8.72 6.43
C ALA A 120 25.62 -8.00 5.06
N THR A 121 24.46 -7.49 4.62
CA THR A 121 24.38 -6.70 3.39
C THR A 121 25.11 -5.37 3.51
N GLN A 122 25.05 -4.71 4.66
CA GLN A 122 25.77 -3.46 4.89
C GLN A 122 27.28 -3.66 4.79
N GLU A 123 27.81 -4.74 5.37
CA GLU A 123 29.22 -5.12 5.26
C GLU A 123 29.62 -5.40 3.79
N SER A 124 28.78 -6.14 3.07
CA SER A 124 29.00 -6.47 1.66
C SER A 124 28.95 -5.22 0.76
N SER A 125 27.99 -4.33 0.97
CA SER A 125 27.88 -3.06 0.22
C SER A 125 29.09 -2.17 0.46
N MET A 126 29.60 -2.09 1.70
CA MET A 126 30.83 -1.36 2.00
C MET A 126 32.04 -1.96 1.28
N ALA A 127 32.17 -3.29 1.26
CA ALA A 127 33.24 -3.97 0.55
C ALA A 127 33.19 -3.76 -0.97
N LEU A 128 31.98 -3.71 -1.55
CA LEU A 128 31.74 -3.53 -2.98
C LEU A 128 31.59 -2.05 -3.40
N ARG A 129 31.75 -1.10 -2.48
CA ARG A 129 31.51 0.35 -2.71
C ARG A 129 30.14 0.65 -3.35
N LYS A 130 29.10 -0.07 -2.92
CA LYS A 130 27.72 0.28 -3.27
C LYS A 130 27.21 1.33 -2.27
N ASP A 131 26.56 2.37 -2.78
CA ASP A 131 26.14 3.52 -1.96
C ASP A 131 25.06 3.17 -0.93
N MET A 132 24.27 2.11 -1.15
CA MET A 132 23.16 1.74 -0.25
C MET A 132 23.01 0.23 -0.05
N PRO A 133 22.66 -0.22 1.17
CA PRO A 133 22.27 -1.61 1.42
C PRO A 133 20.89 -1.90 0.83
N VAL A 134 20.79 -2.99 0.08
CA VAL A 134 19.56 -3.49 -0.54
C VAL A 134 18.87 -4.46 0.44
N SER A 135 17.54 -4.49 0.47
CA SER A 135 16.76 -5.35 1.34
C SER A 135 16.08 -6.49 0.58
N ASN A 136 15.24 -7.25 1.30
CA ASN A 136 14.32 -8.25 0.73
C ASN A 136 13.07 -7.62 0.09
N SER A 137 12.99 -6.29 0.01
CA SER A 137 11.82 -5.54 -0.45
C SER A 137 12.23 -4.48 -1.47
N PRO A 138 12.06 -4.75 -2.78
CA PRO A 138 12.14 -3.74 -3.83
C PRO A 138 11.40 -2.44 -3.47
N PHE A 139 10.16 -2.51 -2.96
CA PHE A 139 9.47 -1.31 -2.49
C PHE A 139 10.29 -0.50 -1.48
N SER A 140 10.80 -1.18 -0.45
CA SER A 140 11.54 -0.53 0.62
C SER A 140 12.85 0.08 0.13
N ASP A 141 13.49 -0.54 -0.85
CA ASP A 141 14.74 -0.05 -1.41
C ASP A 141 14.52 1.22 -2.23
N HIS A 142 13.47 1.24 -3.07
CA HIS A 142 13.04 2.46 -3.76
C HIS A 142 12.67 3.57 -2.76
N ILE A 143 11.88 3.27 -1.73
CA ILE A 143 11.48 4.24 -0.70
C ILE A 143 12.72 4.84 0.00
N LYS A 144 13.64 3.99 0.45
CA LYS A 144 14.87 4.44 1.16
C LYS A 144 15.75 5.30 0.26
N LEU A 145 15.95 4.91 -1.00
CA LEU A 145 16.74 5.68 -1.96
C LEU A 145 16.13 7.07 -2.20
N LEU A 146 14.83 7.12 -2.46
CA LEU A 146 14.11 8.37 -2.70
C LEU A 146 14.14 9.29 -1.48
N GLN A 147 13.97 8.73 -0.28
CA GLN A 147 14.11 9.47 0.96
C GLN A 147 15.53 10.04 1.12
N HIS A 148 16.56 9.23 0.83
CA HIS A 148 17.95 9.65 0.90
C HIS A 148 18.29 10.79 -0.08
N LEU A 149 17.92 10.63 -1.36
CA LEU A 149 18.16 11.63 -2.41
C LEU A 149 17.43 12.94 -2.09
N LEU A 150 16.15 12.86 -1.70
CA LEU A 150 15.35 14.03 -1.36
C LEU A 150 15.91 14.76 -0.14
N LYS A 151 16.25 14.03 0.93
CA LYS A 151 16.83 14.61 2.15
C LYS A 151 18.16 15.32 1.86
N SER A 152 19.02 14.70 1.05
CA SER A 152 20.31 15.27 0.66
C SER A 152 20.14 16.56 -0.15
N LYS A 153 19.23 16.57 -1.13
CA LYS A 153 18.94 17.76 -1.95
C LYS A 153 18.34 18.90 -1.12
N LEU A 154 17.41 18.58 -0.21
CA LEU A 154 16.81 19.57 0.70
C LEU A 154 17.87 20.20 1.62
N ALA A 155 18.77 19.39 2.18
CA ALA A 155 19.86 19.89 3.00
C ALA A 155 20.81 20.80 2.22
N ALA A 156 21.15 20.43 0.98
CA ALA A 156 21.98 21.26 0.09
C ALA A 156 21.32 22.62 -0.25
N ASN A 157 19.99 22.63 -0.35
CA ASN A 157 19.21 23.85 -0.58
C ASN A 157 18.94 24.66 0.71
N GLY A 158 19.55 24.28 1.84
CA GLY A 158 19.43 25.01 3.10
C GLY A 158 18.06 24.86 3.79
N PHE A 159 17.34 23.76 3.53
CA PHE A 159 16.08 23.49 4.22
C PHE A 159 16.32 23.30 5.73
N ILE A 160 15.73 24.19 6.54
CA ILE A 160 15.77 24.11 8.01
C ILE A 160 14.35 23.79 8.52
N PRO A 161 14.15 22.62 9.18
CA PRO A 161 12.83 22.15 9.59
C PRO A 161 12.08 23.08 10.56
N ASP A 162 12.80 23.83 11.40
CA ASP A 162 12.23 24.53 12.57
C ASP A 162 12.29 26.07 12.52
N SER A 163 12.86 26.67 11.46
CA SER A 163 13.20 28.10 11.46
C SER A 163 12.35 29.01 10.56
N GLN A 164 11.29 28.51 9.92
CA GLN A 164 10.50 29.31 8.97
C GLN A 164 8.98 29.14 9.20
N PRO A 165 8.21 30.24 9.35
CA PRO A 165 6.74 30.19 9.35
C PRO A 165 6.18 29.78 7.97
N SER A 166 6.97 29.97 6.91
CA SER A 166 6.78 29.35 5.61
C SER A 166 7.63 28.08 5.52
N THR A 167 7.12 26.95 6.00
CA THR A 167 7.52 25.67 5.42
C THR A 167 7.27 25.77 3.92
N GLN A 168 8.31 26.04 3.12
CA GLN A 168 8.31 25.58 1.73
C GLN A 168 8.00 24.08 1.83
N ASN A 169 6.76 23.76 1.49
CA ASN A 169 6.00 22.66 2.09
C ASN A 169 6.71 21.34 1.77
N ILE A 170 7.41 20.70 2.73
CA ILE A 170 8.12 19.40 2.54
C ILE A 170 7.24 18.33 1.87
N TYR A 171 5.93 18.47 2.04
CA TYR A 171 4.89 17.65 1.47
C TYR A 171 4.82 17.73 -0.07
N GLN A 172 5.16 18.89 -0.67
CA GLN A 172 5.16 19.05 -2.13
C GLN A 172 6.32 18.28 -2.79
N PRO A 173 7.59 18.41 -2.35
CA PRO A 173 8.67 17.55 -2.83
C PRO A 173 8.40 16.06 -2.57
N VAL A 174 7.83 15.71 -1.42
CA VAL A 174 7.44 14.32 -1.11
C VAL A 174 6.37 13.81 -2.08
N LEU A 175 5.30 14.59 -2.30
CA LEU A 175 4.24 14.24 -3.25
C LEU A 175 4.83 14.01 -4.65
N MET A 176 5.68 14.91 -5.10
CA MET A 176 6.34 14.84 -6.40
C MET A 176 7.17 13.56 -6.55
N VAL A 177 8.02 13.25 -5.57
CA VAL A 177 8.88 12.06 -5.58
C VAL A 177 8.07 10.77 -5.52
N LEU A 178 7.05 10.71 -4.66
CA LEU A 178 6.16 9.55 -4.59
C LEU A 178 5.34 9.39 -5.87
N SER A 179 4.94 10.48 -6.53
CA SER A 179 4.23 10.44 -7.81
C SER A 179 5.13 9.91 -8.93
N MET A 180 6.40 10.34 -8.96
CA MET A 180 7.40 9.81 -9.89
C MET A 180 7.61 8.31 -9.68
N PHE A 181 7.90 7.89 -8.44
CA PHE A 181 8.10 6.48 -8.07
C PHE A 181 7.00 5.60 -8.65
N ASN A 182 5.77 5.97 -8.31
CA ASN A 182 4.56 5.28 -8.68
C ASN A 182 4.40 5.25 -10.22
N SER A 183 4.50 6.40 -10.89
CA SER A 183 4.30 6.50 -12.35
C SER A 183 5.33 5.71 -13.15
N MET A 184 6.57 5.62 -12.66
CA MET A 184 7.66 4.94 -13.36
C MET A 184 7.68 3.43 -13.11
N THR A 185 7.39 3.00 -11.88
CA THR A 185 7.59 1.60 -11.49
C THR A 185 6.32 0.77 -11.56
N ARG A 186 5.15 1.40 -11.41
CA ARG A 186 3.84 0.74 -11.27
C ARG A 186 2.73 1.51 -12.01
N PRO A 187 2.88 1.79 -13.31
CA PRO A 187 1.91 2.57 -14.08
C PRO A 187 0.50 1.95 -14.07
N ASP A 188 0.41 0.62 -13.99
CA ASP A 188 -0.83 -0.15 -13.90
C ASP A 188 -1.63 0.11 -12.60
N VAL A 189 -0.96 0.60 -11.54
CA VAL A 189 -1.59 0.92 -10.25
C VAL A 189 -1.91 2.42 -10.12
N MET A 190 -1.66 3.25 -11.12
CA MET A 190 -1.82 4.72 -10.95
C MET A 190 -3.25 5.17 -10.72
N ALA A 191 -4.21 4.48 -11.34
CA ALA A 191 -5.62 4.72 -11.09
C ALA A 191 -5.98 4.52 -9.61
N TRP A 192 -5.34 3.56 -8.93
CA TRP A 192 -5.51 3.33 -7.50
C TRP A 192 -5.11 4.57 -6.70
N TYR A 193 -3.84 4.98 -6.83
CA TYR A 193 -3.29 6.13 -6.09
C TYR A 193 -4.02 7.44 -6.36
N ALA A 194 -4.41 7.68 -7.60
CA ALA A 194 -5.13 8.89 -7.99
C ALA A 194 -6.53 8.95 -7.37
N LYS A 195 -7.25 7.81 -7.31
CA LYS A 195 -8.65 7.77 -6.88
C LYS A 195 -8.82 7.65 -5.37
N THR A 196 -7.94 6.92 -4.68
CA THR A 196 -8.02 6.75 -3.22
C THR A 196 -7.35 7.88 -2.44
N ARG A 197 -6.83 8.90 -3.14
CA ARG A 197 -6.19 10.10 -2.59
C ARG A 197 -5.20 9.71 -1.50
N PHE A 198 -4.08 9.13 -1.92
CA PHE A 198 -3.04 8.53 -1.06
C PHE A 198 -2.21 9.56 -0.24
N PHE A 199 -2.84 10.63 0.25
CA PHE A 199 -2.16 11.76 0.90
C PHE A 199 -1.55 11.40 2.26
N HIS A 200 -2.09 10.41 2.96
CA HIS A 200 -1.53 9.98 4.25
C HIS A 200 -0.10 9.43 4.14
N ILE A 201 0.28 8.87 2.99
CA ILE A 201 1.67 8.42 2.79
C ILE A 201 2.61 9.59 2.53
N ILE A 202 2.11 10.70 1.98
CA ILE A 202 2.87 11.95 1.86
C ILE A 202 3.18 12.48 3.27
N GLU A 203 2.17 12.53 4.15
CA GLU A 203 2.32 12.98 5.53
C GLU A 203 3.29 12.07 6.31
N LEU A 204 3.11 10.75 6.17
CA LEU A 204 4.01 9.74 6.74
C LEU A 204 5.46 9.94 6.27
N THR A 205 5.68 10.07 4.97
CA THR A 205 7.02 10.21 4.39
C THR A 205 7.67 11.53 4.82
N ALA A 206 6.90 12.62 4.88
CA ALA A 206 7.39 13.90 5.40
C ALA A 206 7.84 13.80 6.86
N TRP A 207 7.06 13.13 7.71
CA TRP A 207 7.45 12.85 9.10
C TRP A 207 8.69 11.95 9.18
N GLN A 208 8.80 10.91 8.35
CA GLN A 208 9.97 10.03 8.33
C GLN A 208 11.27 10.75 7.91
N LEU A 209 11.17 11.75 7.02
CA LEU A 209 12.30 12.57 6.60
C LEU A 209 12.77 13.54 7.69
N TYR A 210 11.81 14.24 8.30
CA TYR A 210 12.01 15.25 9.35
C TYR A 210 10.98 15.08 10.48
N PRO A 211 11.25 14.18 11.44
CA PRO A 211 10.37 13.96 12.59
C PRO A 211 10.33 15.21 13.48
N SER A 212 9.15 15.80 13.65
CA SER A 212 8.91 16.90 14.58
C SER A 212 7.48 16.85 15.10
N PRO A 213 7.14 17.58 16.19
CA PRO A 213 5.75 17.67 16.65
C PRO A 213 4.80 18.16 15.54
N ALA A 214 5.25 19.08 14.69
CA ALA A 214 4.46 19.63 13.60
C ALA A 214 4.17 18.60 12.50
N THR A 215 5.16 17.80 12.08
CA THR A 215 4.93 16.74 11.09
C THR A 215 4.17 15.55 11.68
N PHE A 216 4.39 15.24 12.96
CA PHE A 216 3.67 14.17 13.66
C PHE A 216 2.18 14.48 13.84
N GLN A 217 1.82 15.72 14.16
CA GLN A 217 0.41 16.13 14.33
C GLN A 217 -0.41 15.97 13.05
N LYS A 218 0.21 16.05 11.87
CA LYS A 218 -0.47 15.79 10.59
C LYS A 218 -0.70 14.31 10.30
N LEU A 219 -0.03 13.40 11.02
CA LEU A 219 -0.22 11.97 10.79
C LEU A 219 -1.62 11.53 11.20
N HIS A 220 -2.33 10.96 10.23
CA HIS A 220 -3.57 10.25 10.46
C HIS A 220 -3.36 9.11 11.47
N GLN A 221 -4.35 8.88 12.34
CA GLN A 221 -4.25 7.94 13.47
C GLN A 221 -3.80 6.53 13.03
N ARG A 222 -4.32 6.05 11.89
CA ARG A 222 -3.98 4.74 11.30
C ARG A 222 -2.53 4.61 10.81
N TYR A 223 -1.83 5.72 10.57
CA TYR A 223 -0.45 5.73 10.08
C TYR A 223 0.57 6.16 11.13
N ARG A 224 0.12 6.56 12.33
CA ARG A 224 1.04 6.85 13.43
C ARG A 224 1.92 5.63 13.73
N PRO A 225 3.22 5.83 13.99
CA PRO A 225 4.13 4.74 14.28
C PRO A 225 3.71 4.02 15.57
N THR A 226 3.77 2.68 15.55
CA THR A 226 3.61 1.84 16.74
C THR A 226 4.93 1.70 17.50
N ASP A 227 4.86 1.20 18.73
CA ASP A 227 6.07 0.90 19.50
C ASP A 227 6.95 -0.15 18.79
N THR A 228 6.35 -1.15 18.15
CA THR A 228 7.07 -2.17 17.39
C THR A 228 7.82 -1.55 16.20
N GLN A 229 7.18 -0.64 15.45
CA GLN A 229 7.83 0.11 14.35
C GLN A 229 8.99 0.98 14.84
N LEU A 230 8.89 1.56 16.04
CA LEU A 230 9.94 2.42 16.60
C LEU A 230 11.12 1.62 17.17
N LYS A 231 10.88 0.40 17.67
CA LYS A 231 11.91 -0.45 18.29
C LYS A 231 12.72 -1.27 17.30
N HIS A 232 12.10 -1.71 16.20
CA HIS A 232 12.69 -2.71 15.32
C HIS A 232 12.88 -2.17 13.90
N ALA A 233 14.06 -2.38 13.31
CA ALA A 233 14.24 -2.12 11.88
C ALA A 233 13.43 -3.13 11.07
N HIS A 234 12.79 -2.66 10.00
CA HIS A 234 11.89 -3.47 9.18
C HIS A 234 11.84 -2.93 7.74
N PRO A 235 11.27 -3.69 6.79
CA PRO A 235 10.97 -3.20 5.44
C PRO A 235 10.03 -1.98 5.48
N ARG A 236 10.47 -0.84 4.91
CA ARG A 236 9.73 0.43 4.91
C ARG A 236 8.36 0.37 4.24
N VAL A 237 8.14 -0.58 3.34
CA VAL A 237 6.83 -0.78 2.71
C VAL A 237 5.74 -1.13 3.73
N ILE A 238 6.09 -1.76 4.86
CA ILE A 238 5.14 -2.11 5.93
C ILE A 238 4.48 -0.84 6.50
N ASP A 239 5.23 0.28 6.57
CA ASP A 239 4.72 1.55 7.10
C ASP A 239 3.53 2.08 6.30
N TRP A 240 3.36 1.66 5.03
CA TRP A 240 2.28 2.07 4.14
C TRP A 240 0.95 1.33 4.36
N ILE A 241 0.89 0.39 5.30
CA ILE A 241 -0.34 -0.29 5.69
C ILE A 241 -1.03 0.52 6.81
N PRO A 242 -2.30 0.92 6.68
CA PRO A 242 -3.01 1.75 7.66
C PRO A 242 -3.51 0.96 8.88
N PHE A 243 -3.06 -0.27 9.07
CA PHE A 243 -3.58 -1.18 10.09
C PHE A 243 -2.46 -1.50 11.07
N PRO A 244 -2.40 -0.83 12.24
CA PRO A 244 -1.35 -1.02 13.22
C PRO A 244 -1.09 -2.49 13.59
N SER A 245 -2.14 -3.27 13.86
CA SER A 245 -1.99 -4.69 14.23
C SER A 245 -1.41 -5.54 13.10
N ILE A 246 -1.75 -5.26 11.84
CA ILE A 246 -1.16 -5.96 10.69
C ILE A 246 0.31 -5.56 10.53
N ARG A 247 0.65 -4.27 10.70
CA ARG A 247 2.05 -3.80 10.63
C ARG A 247 2.92 -4.47 11.69
N ASP A 248 2.45 -4.49 12.94
CA ASP A 248 3.21 -5.07 14.04
C ASP A 248 3.47 -6.56 13.80
N ARG A 249 2.44 -7.32 13.39
CA ARG A 249 2.59 -8.74 13.03
C ARG A 249 3.48 -8.96 11.81
N LEU A 250 3.42 -8.09 10.80
CA LEU A 250 4.34 -8.16 9.67
C LEU A 250 5.79 -7.94 10.09
N ILE A 251 6.04 -7.03 11.04
CA ILE A 251 7.39 -6.81 11.57
C ILE A 251 7.85 -8.03 12.37
N GLU A 252 7.00 -8.51 13.28
CA GLU A 252 7.30 -9.62 14.19
C GLU A 252 7.48 -10.95 13.46
N LEU A 253 6.72 -11.18 12.39
CA LEU A 253 6.62 -12.48 11.72
C LEU A 253 7.16 -12.48 10.28
N HIS A 254 7.24 -11.35 9.59
CA HIS A 254 7.57 -11.33 8.16
C HIS A 254 8.60 -10.27 7.74
N ALA A 255 9.28 -9.60 8.67
CA ALA A 255 10.29 -8.60 8.31
C ALA A 255 11.37 -9.18 7.36
N ALA A 256 11.80 -10.42 7.60
CA ALA A 256 12.78 -11.14 6.77
C ALA A 256 12.16 -11.87 5.55
N ASN A 257 10.83 -11.85 5.39
CA ASN A 257 10.16 -12.66 4.38
C ASN A 257 10.50 -12.16 2.96
N PRO A 258 11.06 -13.00 2.06
CA PRO A 258 11.38 -12.59 0.70
C PRO A 258 10.14 -12.23 -0.15
N LEU A 259 8.93 -12.58 0.30
CA LEU A 259 7.67 -12.26 -0.34
C LEU A 259 6.95 -11.05 0.29
N ILE A 260 7.63 -10.27 1.14
CA ILE A 260 7.00 -9.15 1.87
C ILE A 260 6.29 -8.15 0.94
N ASP A 261 6.83 -7.89 -0.25
CA ASP A 261 6.20 -7.01 -1.24
C ASP A 261 4.90 -7.59 -1.81
N GLN A 262 4.84 -8.92 -2.01
CA GLN A 262 3.62 -9.60 -2.42
C GLN A 262 2.57 -9.57 -1.30
N ILE A 263 2.99 -9.78 -0.04
CA ILE A 263 2.09 -9.71 1.12
C ILE A 263 1.50 -8.31 1.23
N PHE A 264 2.33 -7.27 1.06
CA PHE A 264 1.88 -5.88 1.00
C PHE A 264 0.86 -5.66 -0.12
N CYS A 265 1.15 -6.10 -1.35
CA CYS A 265 0.24 -5.97 -2.47
C CYS A 265 -1.09 -6.69 -2.25
N ASP A 266 -1.05 -7.90 -1.66
CA ASP A 266 -2.25 -8.66 -1.31
C ASP A 266 -3.08 -7.94 -0.24
N ALA A 267 -2.42 -7.35 0.77
CA ALA A 267 -3.09 -6.56 1.80
C ALA A 267 -3.82 -5.37 1.20
N VAL A 268 -3.15 -4.55 0.37
CA VAL A 268 -3.75 -3.38 -0.28
C VAL A 268 -4.86 -3.79 -1.27
N THR A 269 -4.68 -4.90 -1.98
CA THR A 269 -5.72 -5.48 -2.86
C THR A 269 -6.94 -5.93 -2.05
N GLY A 270 -6.73 -6.39 -0.82
CA GLY A 270 -7.77 -6.82 0.11
C GLY A 270 -8.51 -5.68 0.80
N TYR A 271 -8.24 -4.40 0.49
CA TYR A 271 -8.98 -3.29 1.07
C TYR A 271 -10.43 -3.29 0.56
N VAL A 272 -11.37 -3.31 1.50
CA VAL A 272 -12.81 -3.41 1.26
C VAL A 272 -13.57 -2.37 2.05
N VAL A 273 -14.80 -2.06 1.61
CA VAL A 273 -15.78 -1.30 2.40
C VAL A 273 -17.05 -2.13 2.52
N GLU A 274 -17.59 -2.20 3.74
CA GLU A 274 -18.87 -2.85 4.04
C GLU A 274 -20.05 -1.93 3.66
N ALA A 275 -21.15 -2.53 3.20
CA ALA A 275 -22.40 -1.83 2.89
C ALA A 275 -23.60 -2.77 2.97
N VAL A 276 -24.81 -2.22 2.91
CA VAL A 276 -26.03 -3.02 2.73
C VAL A 276 -26.26 -3.26 1.24
N MET A 277 -26.52 -4.51 0.84
CA MET A 277 -26.61 -4.87 -0.58
C MET A 277 -27.69 -4.09 -1.35
N SER A 278 -28.83 -3.82 -0.71
CA SER A 278 -29.93 -3.05 -1.30
C SER A 278 -29.59 -1.58 -1.59
N GLU A 279 -28.55 -1.04 -0.96
CA GLU A 279 -28.06 0.33 -1.24
C GLU A 279 -27.21 0.37 -2.52
N LEU A 280 -26.67 -0.77 -2.93
CA LEU A 280 -25.81 -0.90 -4.11
C LEU A 280 -26.53 -1.55 -5.28
N ILE A 281 -27.46 -2.46 -5.04
CA ILE A 281 -28.13 -3.28 -6.06
C ILE A 281 -29.66 -3.20 -5.90
N SER A 282 -30.36 -2.92 -7.00
CA SER A 282 -31.83 -2.82 -7.04
C SER A 282 -32.46 -4.15 -6.69
N ASP A 283 -33.56 -4.11 -5.92
CA ASP A 283 -34.33 -5.28 -5.50
C ASP A 283 -33.53 -6.37 -4.75
N ALA A 284 -32.33 -6.02 -4.24
CA ALA A 284 -31.51 -6.93 -3.45
C ALA A 284 -31.97 -6.98 -1.98
N PRO A 285 -31.70 -8.10 -1.27
CA PRO A 285 -32.02 -8.21 0.15
C PRO A 285 -31.18 -7.25 1.00
N GLN A 286 -31.69 -6.86 2.18
CA GLN A 286 -30.96 -6.04 3.17
C GLN A 286 -29.97 -6.91 3.96
N ILE A 287 -28.93 -7.38 3.27
CA ILE A 287 -27.82 -8.13 3.88
C ILE A 287 -26.53 -7.33 3.80
N MET A 288 -25.64 -7.57 4.76
CA MET A 288 -24.29 -7.01 4.74
C MET A 288 -23.49 -7.64 3.61
N VAL A 289 -22.82 -6.77 2.87
CA VAL A 289 -21.88 -7.12 1.81
C VAL A 289 -20.63 -6.28 1.95
N TYR A 290 -19.58 -6.68 1.25
CA TYR A 290 -18.39 -5.84 1.11
C TYR A 290 -17.90 -5.83 -0.33
N VAL A 291 -17.27 -4.72 -0.71
CA VAL A 291 -16.75 -4.49 -2.06
C VAL A 291 -15.28 -4.14 -1.97
N ARG A 292 -14.43 -4.82 -2.75
CA ARG A 292 -13.02 -4.42 -2.85
C ARG A 292 -12.89 -3.12 -3.60
N VAL A 293 -12.14 -2.20 -3.04
CA VAL A 293 -11.96 -0.86 -3.62
C VAL A 293 -11.26 -0.97 -4.99
N THR A 294 -10.31 -1.90 -5.14
CA THR A 294 -9.58 -2.15 -6.40
C THR A 294 -10.50 -2.61 -7.54
N ASP A 295 -11.57 -3.35 -7.21
CA ASP A 295 -12.50 -3.87 -8.21
C ASP A 295 -13.35 -2.74 -8.81
N LEU A 296 -13.80 -1.80 -7.99
CA LEU A 296 -14.49 -0.60 -8.48
C LEU A 296 -13.55 0.28 -9.29
N ILE A 297 -12.30 0.49 -8.84
CA ILE A 297 -11.33 1.27 -9.62
C ILE A 297 -11.03 0.66 -10.98
N ALA A 298 -10.89 -0.66 -11.07
CA ALA A 298 -10.75 -1.35 -12.35
C ALA A 298 -11.99 -1.15 -13.25
N ALA A 299 -13.20 -1.24 -12.68
CA ALA A 299 -14.45 -1.03 -13.42
C ALA A 299 -14.61 0.42 -13.92
N MET A 300 -14.17 1.42 -13.14
CA MET A 300 -14.20 2.84 -13.53
C MET A 300 -13.31 3.16 -14.75
N SER A 301 -12.28 2.34 -14.99
CA SER A 301 -11.30 2.50 -16.08
C SER A 301 -11.57 1.59 -17.28
N SER A 302 -12.54 0.67 -17.21
CA SER A 302 -12.80 -0.32 -18.26
C SER A 302 -13.45 0.25 -19.53
N GLY A 303 -13.72 1.56 -19.59
CA GLY A 303 -14.21 2.26 -20.79
C GLY A 303 -13.05 2.84 -21.60
N ALA A 304 -12.40 2.01 -22.43
CA ALA A 304 -11.49 2.50 -23.45
C ALA A 304 -12.31 3.05 -24.63
N GLY A 305 -12.29 4.37 -24.84
CA GLY A 305 -12.83 5.00 -26.05
C GLY A 305 -14.24 5.52 -25.90
N ASN A 306 -14.37 6.61 -25.13
CA ASN A 306 -15.15 7.81 -25.46
C ASN A 306 -15.24 8.63 -24.17
N ASP A 307 -14.65 9.82 -24.17
CA ASP A 307 -15.01 10.90 -23.25
C ASP A 307 -16.44 11.41 -23.50
N SER A 308 -17.35 10.53 -23.94
CA SER A 308 -18.77 10.76 -23.77
C SER A 308 -19.02 10.64 -22.28
N GLU A 309 -19.34 11.76 -21.64
CA GLU A 309 -19.94 11.81 -20.33
C GLU A 309 -21.11 10.82 -20.28
N ASP A 310 -20.83 9.57 -19.86
CA ASP A 310 -21.89 8.65 -19.50
C ASP A 310 -22.77 9.40 -18.50
N PRO A 311 -24.10 9.45 -18.71
CA PRO A 311 -24.98 10.18 -17.82
C PRO A 311 -24.72 9.72 -16.38
N PRO A 312 -24.72 10.64 -15.40
CA PRO A 312 -24.44 10.30 -14.02
C PRO A 312 -25.42 9.21 -13.58
N ALA A 313 -24.88 8.01 -13.36
CA ALA A 313 -25.67 6.89 -12.87
C ALA A 313 -25.93 7.10 -11.38
N SER A 314 -27.16 6.86 -10.94
CA SER A 314 -27.51 6.76 -9.53
C SER A 314 -27.44 5.31 -9.08
N LEU A 315 -27.06 5.10 -7.83
CA LEU A 315 -27.33 3.83 -7.16
C LEU A 315 -28.77 3.79 -6.64
N PRO A 316 -29.36 2.59 -6.48
CA PRO A 316 -28.76 1.26 -6.66
C PRO A 316 -28.67 0.82 -8.13
N ALA A 317 -27.65 0.03 -8.46
CA ALA A 317 -27.42 -0.52 -9.80
C ALA A 317 -28.38 -1.69 -10.10
N PRO A 318 -28.79 -1.92 -11.36
CA PRO A 318 -29.76 -2.97 -11.70
C PRO A 318 -29.34 -4.39 -11.30
N ASN A 319 -28.04 -4.68 -11.28
CA ASN A 319 -27.48 -5.96 -10.85
C ASN A 319 -25.96 -5.84 -10.62
N ILE A 320 -25.37 -6.88 -10.02
CA ILE A 320 -23.93 -6.94 -9.70
C ILE A 320 -23.07 -6.83 -10.96
N THR A 321 -23.52 -7.37 -12.09
CA THR A 321 -22.75 -7.27 -13.35
C THR A 321 -22.63 -5.81 -13.77
N THR A 322 -23.74 -5.06 -13.79
CA THR A 322 -23.75 -3.64 -14.14
C THR A 322 -22.87 -2.82 -13.19
N LEU A 323 -22.86 -3.13 -11.89
CA LEU A 323 -22.00 -2.45 -10.91
C LEU A 323 -20.51 -2.49 -11.30
N PHE A 324 -20.03 -3.62 -11.85
CA PHE A 324 -18.62 -3.82 -12.20
C PHE A 324 -18.32 -3.71 -13.71
N SER A 325 -19.33 -3.58 -14.57
CA SER A 325 -19.16 -3.41 -16.02
C SER A 325 -19.46 -1.99 -16.51
N SER A 326 -20.20 -1.18 -15.73
CA SER A 326 -20.54 0.21 -16.08
C SER A 326 -19.63 1.18 -15.32
N PRO A 327 -18.78 1.97 -16.02
CA PRO A 327 -17.92 2.96 -15.37
C PRO A 327 -18.67 3.99 -14.52
N SER A 328 -19.87 4.42 -14.95
CA SER A 328 -20.70 5.38 -14.21
C SER A 328 -21.26 4.80 -12.90
N HIS A 329 -21.76 3.56 -12.91
CA HIS A 329 -22.21 2.88 -11.68
C HIS A 329 -21.04 2.59 -10.73
N ALA A 330 -19.89 2.18 -11.26
CA ALA A 330 -18.69 1.97 -10.44
C ALA A 330 -18.23 3.26 -9.76
N ARG A 331 -18.28 4.42 -10.45
CA ARG A 331 -18.00 5.74 -9.87
C ARG A 331 -19.02 6.13 -8.81
N ALA A 332 -20.30 5.88 -9.05
CA ALA A 332 -21.38 6.16 -8.10
C ALA A 332 -21.19 5.35 -6.81
N ALA A 333 -20.90 4.05 -6.93
CA ALA A 333 -20.58 3.19 -5.79
C ALA A 333 -19.32 3.59 -5.04
N PHE A 334 -18.24 3.89 -5.76
CA PHE A 334 -16.98 4.35 -5.16
C PHE A 334 -17.19 5.60 -4.30
N LYS A 335 -17.99 6.55 -4.78
CA LYS A 335 -18.34 7.77 -4.05
C LYS A 335 -19.28 7.52 -2.87
N GLN A 336 -20.34 6.73 -3.06
CA GLN A 336 -21.29 6.40 -1.98
C GLN A 336 -20.62 5.66 -0.82
N LEU A 337 -19.68 4.77 -1.13
CA LEU A 337 -18.89 4.02 -0.15
C LEU A 337 -17.75 4.83 0.47
N ASN A 338 -17.63 6.13 0.16
CA ASN A 338 -16.59 7.03 0.66
C ASN A 338 -15.17 6.51 0.44
N MET A 339 -14.96 5.76 -0.65
CA MET A 339 -13.68 5.11 -0.91
C MET A 339 -12.57 6.11 -1.28
N ASP A 340 -12.92 7.35 -1.61
CA ASP A 340 -12.02 8.48 -1.86
C ASP A 340 -11.59 9.21 -0.57
N LYS A 341 -12.25 8.94 0.57
CA LYS A 341 -11.97 9.58 1.86
C LYS A 341 -10.85 8.91 2.66
N GLY A 342 -10.17 7.94 2.06
CA GLY A 342 -8.97 7.34 2.60
C GLY A 342 -9.20 6.21 3.59
N ALA A 343 -8.12 5.86 4.29
CA ALA A 343 -7.98 4.57 4.95
C ALA A 343 -8.95 4.30 6.09
N SER A 344 -9.60 5.31 6.67
CA SER A 344 -10.53 5.15 7.80
C SER A 344 -11.77 4.32 7.50
N TYR A 345 -12.18 4.27 6.23
CA TYR A 345 -13.35 3.52 5.79
C TYR A 345 -13.02 2.07 5.41
N TYR A 346 -11.74 1.74 5.29
CA TYR A 346 -11.32 0.44 4.81
C TYR A 346 -11.30 -0.61 5.94
N LYS A 347 -11.77 -1.79 5.58
CA LYS A 347 -11.55 -3.06 6.26
C LYS A 347 -10.73 -3.99 5.35
N ILE A 348 -10.40 -5.17 5.84
CA ILE A 348 -9.66 -6.22 5.14
C ILE A 348 -10.61 -7.35 4.74
N ASP A 349 -10.52 -7.77 3.47
CA ASP A 349 -11.18 -8.96 2.94
C ASP A 349 -10.75 -10.20 3.74
N PRO A 350 -11.68 -11.01 4.29
CA PRO A 350 -11.37 -12.25 4.99
C PRO A 350 -10.45 -13.21 4.21
N ALA A 351 -10.49 -13.17 2.87
CA ALA A 351 -9.61 -13.99 2.03
C ALA A 351 -8.11 -13.67 2.22
N PHE A 352 -7.78 -12.46 2.66
CA PHE A 352 -6.40 -12.10 3.03
C PHE A 352 -5.90 -12.95 4.20
N TYR A 353 -6.69 -13.07 5.27
CA TYR A 353 -6.34 -13.88 6.43
C TYR A 353 -6.44 -15.39 6.16
N ALA A 354 -7.24 -15.82 5.20
CA ALA A 354 -7.20 -17.20 4.74
C ALA A 354 -5.84 -17.56 4.10
N LYS A 355 -5.19 -16.57 3.46
CA LYS A 355 -3.85 -16.73 2.86
C LYS A 355 -2.72 -16.50 3.88
N TYR A 356 -2.91 -15.58 4.83
CA TYR A 356 -1.93 -15.19 5.86
C TYR A 356 -2.57 -15.24 7.26
N PRO A 357 -2.89 -16.43 7.78
CA PRO A 357 -3.64 -16.58 9.04
C PRO A 357 -2.91 -16.00 10.25
N GLU A 358 -1.58 -15.99 10.25
CA GLU A 358 -0.73 -15.41 11.28
C GLU A 358 -0.88 -13.89 11.43
N LEU A 359 -1.35 -13.21 10.39
CA LEU A 359 -1.62 -11.77 10.40
C LEU A 359 -2.98 -11.41 11.02
N TYR A 360 -3.84 -12.40 11.28
CA TYR A 360 -5.17 -12.18 11.82
C TYR A 360 -5.14 -11.79 13.29
N ASP A 361 -5.77 -10.66 13.62
CA ASP A 361 -5.87 -10.15 14.98
C ASP A 361 -7.30 -10.19 15.52
N GLN A 362 -7.56 -11.11 16.45
CA GLN A 362 -8.88 -11.31 17.07
C GLN A 362 -9.34 -10.09 17.89
N SER A 363 -8.42 -9.29 18.41
CA SER A 363 -8.74 -8.11 19.20
C SER A 363 -9.22 -6.91 18.38
N ASN A 364 -9.24 -6.99 17.05
CA ASN A 364 -9.47 -5.83 16.19
C ASN A 364 -10.57 -6.06 15.15
N ASP A 365 -11.51 -5.11 15.02
CA ASP A 365 -12.60 -5.15 14.02
C ASP A 365 -12.12 -4.65 12.64
N LEU A 366 -11.03 -5.25 12.15
CA LEU A 366 -10.47 -4.91 10.82
C LEU A 366 -11.02 -5.79 9.71
N THR A 367 -11.58 -6.95 10.05
CA THR A 367 -12.04 -7.93 9.07
C THR A 367 -13.45 -7.58 8.61
N ALA A 368 -13.68 -7.57 7.30
CA ALA A 368 -15.01 -7.32 6.78
C ALA A 368 -15.96 -8.49 7.02
N ASN A 369 -17.23 -8.17 7.21
CA ASN A 369 -18.33 -9.06 7.46
C ASN A 369 -19.32 -9.03 6.29
N GLY A 370 -19.98 -10.15 6.03
CA GLY A 370 -21.00 -10.26 4.98
C GLY A 370 -20.52 -10.99 3.73
N VAL A 371 -21.27 -10.82 2.63
CA VAL A 371 -21.02 -11.53 1.37
C VAL A 371 -20.15 -10.66 0.44
N PRO A 372 -19.07 -11.19 -0.17
CA PRO A 372 -18.27 -10.44 -1.13
C PRO A 372 -19.06 -10.15 -2.41
N LEU A 373 -19.20 -8.88 -2.77
CA LEU A 373 -19.60 -8.49 -4.12
C LEU A 373 -18.34 -8.28 -4.96
N LYS A 374 -18.20 -9.09 -6.01
CA LYS A 374 -16.99 -9.10 -6.84
C LYS A 374 -17.29 -9.28 -8.33
N PRO A 375 -16.42 -8.76 -9.22
CA PRO A 375 -16.45 -9.09 -10.64
C PRO A 375 -16.04 -10.55 -10.89
N ARG A 376 -16.26 -11.03 -12.12
CA ARG A 376 -15.85 -12.38 -12.55
C ARG A 376 -14.34 -12.60 -12.49
N SER A 377 -13.56 -11.55 -12.76
CA SER A 377 -12.10 -11.56 -12.74
C SER A 377 -11.61 -10.45 -11.84
N GLN A 378 -10.72 -10.80 -10.92
CA GLN A 378 -10.14 -9.91 -9.94
C GLN A 378 -8.65 -9.74 -10.24
N LYS A 379 -8.16 -8.50 -10.20
CA LYS A 379 -6.72 -8.20 -10.35
C LYS A 379 -6.10 -8.02 -8.96
N VAL A 380 -4.80 -8.30 -8.89
CA VAL A 380 -3.95 -8.01 -7.73
C VAL A 380 -3.01 -6.88 -8.12
N LEU A 381 -2.74 -5.98 -7.18
CA LEU A 381 -1.79 -4.89 -7.41
C LEU A 381 -0.37 -5.43 -7.56
N THR A 382 0.40 -4.83 -8.47
CA THR A 382 1.80 -5.20 -8.71
C THR A 382 2.75 -4.45 -7.78
N TYR A 383 3.94 -5.01 -7.58
CA TYR A 383 5.06 -4.41 -6.85
C TYR A 383 6.18 -3.99 -7.82
N PRO A 384 7.05 -3.03 -7.45
CA PRO A 384 8.08 -2.54 -8.35
C PRO A 384 9.15 -3.61 -8.57
N LYS A 385 9.83 -3.54 -9.70
CA LYS A 385 11.05 -4.32 -9.91
C LYS A 385 12.15 -3.85 -8.95
N PRO A 386 13.18 -4.68 -8.67
CA PRO A 386 14.36 -4.22 -7.95
C PRO A 386 15.01 -2.99 -8.61
N LEU A 387 15.67 -2.16 -7.81
CA LEU A 387 16.44 -1.01 -8.30
C LEU A 387 17.55 -1.46 -9.26
N ASP A 388 17.68 -0.73 -10.36
CA ASP A 388 18.81 -0.80 -11.28
C ASP A 388 19.50 0.56 -11.39
N ASP A 389 20.72 0.59 -11.94
CA ASP A 389 21.54 1.80 -12.04
C ASP A 389 20.85 2.89 -12.88
N SER A 390 20.10 2.49 -13.91
CA SER A 390 19.34 3.43 -14.75
C SER A 390 18.24 4.12 -13.96
N MET A 391 17.55 3.40 -13.08
CA MET A 391 16.49 3.94 -12.23
C MET A 391 17.04 4.85 -11.15
N VAL A 392 18.16 4.48 -10.53
CA VAL A 392 18.87 5.32 -9.56
C VAL A 392 19.22 6.67 -10.19
N GLU A 393 19.81 6.65 -11.40
CA GLU A 393 20.18 7.87 -12.09
C GLU A 393 18.96 8.70 -12.50
N THR A 394 17.87 8.05 -12.94
CA THR A 394 16.64 8.76 -13.27
C THR A 394 16.04 9.47 -12.06
N TYR A 395 16.02 8.82 -10.89
CA TYR A 395 15.54 9.44 -9.66
C TYR A 395 16.39 10.63 -9.23
N ARG A 396 17.72 10.48 -9.29
CA ARG A 396 18.67 11.56 -8.98
C ARG A 396 18.44 12.77 -9.89
N SER A 397 18.51 12.55 -11.20
CA SER A 397 18.31 13.57 -12.22
C SER A 397 16.97 14.29 -12.08
N PHE A 398 15.88 13.56 -11.82
CA PHE A 398 14.55 14.15 -11.66
C PHE A 398 14.43 15.00 -10.40
N ILE A 399 14.95 14.53 -9.27
CA ILE A 399 14.93 15.27 -8.00
C ILE A 399 15.75 16.55 -8.14
N ASP A 400 16.94 16.46 -8.74
CA ASP A 400 17.82 17.61 -8.98
C ASP A 400 17.12 18.66 -9.84
N PHE A 401 16.65 18.26 -11.02
CA PHE A 401 15.94 19.13 -11.94
C PHE A 401 14.73 19.82 -11.29
N SER A 402 13.87 19.05 -10.61
CA SER A 402 12.60 19.57 -10.10
C SER A 402 12.80 20.54 -8.93
N MET A 403 13.78 20.25 -8.07
CA MET A 403 14.10 21.11 -6.92
C MET A 403 14.82 22.39 -7.36
N ASP A 404 15.73 22.31 -8.34
CA ASP A 404 16.45 23.47 -8.86
C ASP A 404 15.53 24.40 -9.65
N ALA A 405 14.57 23.86 -10.41
CA ALA A 405 13.53 24.64 -11.08
C ALA A 405 12.66 25.40 -10.07
N THR A 406 12.25 24.76 -8.97
CA THR A 406 11.43 25.38 -7.92
C THR A 406 12.16 26.52 -7.22
N SER A 407 13.46 26.34 -6.92
CA SER A 407 14.32 27.39 -6.35
C SER A 407 14.47 28.57 -7.30
N THR A 408 14.71 28.30 -8.59
CA THR A 408 14.85 29.34 -9.61
C THR A 408 13.59 30.18 -9.73
N ILE A 409 12.42 29.55 -9.86
CA ILE A 409 11.12 30.24 -9.96
C ILE A 409 10.87 31.10 -8.72
N SER A 410 11.12 30.56 -7.53
CA SER A 410 10.95 31.28 -6.25
C SER A 410 11.83 32.54 -6.19
N SER A 411 13.08 32.45 -6.68
CA SER A 411 14.01 33.59 -6.70
C SER A 411 13.61 34.70 -7.68
N THR A 412 13.02 34.36 -8.83
CA THR A 412 12.52 35.34 -9.82
C THR A 412 11.20 36.02 -9.44
N THR A 413 10.52 35.55 -8.38
CA THR A 413 9.22 36.08 -7.96
C THR A 413 9.32 36.98 -6.71
N ALA A 414 10.54 37.19 -6.18
CA ALA A 414 10.78 38.15 -5.10
C ALA A 414 11.08 39.55 -5.68
N PRO A 415 10.36 40.62 -5.28
CA PRO A 415 10.53 41.98 -5.81
C PRO A 415 11.85 42.66 -5.41
#